data_AF-A0A135LKK4-F1
#
_entry.id   AF-A0A135LKK4-F1
#
_cell.length_a   1.000
_cell.length_b   1.000
_cell.length_c   1.000
_cell.angle_alpha   90.00
_cell.angle_beta   90.00
_cell.angle_gamma   90.00
#
_symmetry.space_group_name_H-M   'P 1'
#
loop_
_entity.id
_entity.type
_entity.pdbx_description
1 polymer ?
#
loop_
_entity_poly.entity_id
_entity_poly.type
_entity_poly.pdbx_seq_one_letter_code
_entity_poly.pdbx_strand_id
1 'polypeptide(L)'
;MILHMPIFYNWLIWYKNHHAPQGHVCKLGSSDDDPMECQVCQLAEIFQGYWAGETDETDWMSTFDSLTKSLLHSWKPAGTDSEQDPVEYFGVLYNAIKESTKLMMRGDLEEMFEVEIITVKKCAGENPCVPNYTSNAQPVMMIHLSGEEDDELPKNPTLSDVIQRHFDHEDYWDECGKCGGTMTATDQIGSFPELLLVQLNRVDQTGNKITTKVSLSEQLNIETRFIDERWGNKRKVIQYKLSSVVLHHGEQTTFGHYSVGLKGKGDKWTIASDSAVRDWIPEGPQGDLKHLSTGYLFTYRRLPINDIQTTGTKRIPNPEPMEIDSGLFADSDFRHDVKCLEQLLDAMIPKAIDTYISRTADLRRKEFEKWANEWEKGKVQGKDQGTDEEIVNWTKERGRLEITLTRDKGKGSKLLDLEVQGMHFNRLQKNKRPREEEEEVEKIVEKEVEKEKTFGRMMRKVKGKAKEYEGNVKKKMKT
;
A
#
# COMPACT_ATOMS: atom_id res chain seq x y z
N MET A 1 9.32 0.57 14.53
CA MET A 1 8.08 0.40 13.74
C MET A 1 8.39 -0.19 12.36
N ILE A 2 8.96 0.60 11.45
CA ILE A 2 9.13 0.28 10.02
C ILE A 2 9.90 -1.04 9.78
N LEU A 3 10.98 -1.28 10.53
CA LEU A 3 11.78 -2.51 10.45
C LEU A 3 10.95 -3.80 10.70
N HIS A 4 9.81 -3.70 11.38
CA HIS A 4 8.86 -4.80 11.62
C HIS A 4 7.73 -4.87 10.57
N MET A 5 7.96 -4.40 9.35
CA MET A 5 7.01 -4.50 8.23
C MET A 5 7.57 -5.47 7.15
N PRO A 6 7.34 -6.80 7.24
CA PRO A 6 7.94 -7.76 6.31
C PRO A 6 7.55 -7.57 4.83
N ILE A 7 6.33 -7.05 4.57
CA ILE A 7 5.90 -6.71 3.21
C ILE A 7 6.82 -5.64 2.61
N PHE A 8 7.11 -4.59 3.38
CA PHE A 8 7.97 -3.50 2.95
C PHE A 8 9.43 -3.93 2.83
N TYR A 9 9.93 -4.76 3.75
CA TYR A 9 11.25 -5.41 3.62
C TYR A 9 11.39 -6.17 2.30
N ASN A 10 10.42 -7.04 1.99
CA ASN A 10 10.46 -7.84 0.76
C ASN A 10 10.47 -6.96 -0.49
N TRP A 11 9.73 -5.85 -0.48
CA TRP A 11 9.74 -4.86 -1.56
C TRP A 11 11.09 -4.13 -1.65
N LEU A 12 11.68 -3.71 -0.53
CA LEU A 12 12.99 -3.04 -0.51
C LEU A 12 14.11 -3.91 -1.10
N ILE A 13 14.17 -5.18 -0.70
CA ILE A 13 15.15 -6.15 -1.26
C ILE A 13 14.90 -6.38 -2.75
N TRP A 14 13.65 -6.54 -3.15
CA TRP A 14 13.31 -6.68 -4.55
C TRP A 14 13.70 -5.44 -5.36
N TYR A 15 13.37 -4.24 -4.88
CA TYR A 15 13.73 -2.98 -5.53
C TYR A 15 15.25 -2.84 -5.64
N LYS A 16 16.00 -3.02 -4.55
CA LYS A 16 17.47 -2.96 -4.52
C LYS A 16 18.10 -3.84 -5.61
N ASN A 17 17.58 -5.06 -5.81
CA ASN A 17 18.10 -6.01 -6.78
C ASN A 17 17.69 -5.76 -8.25
N HIS A 18 16.66 -4.94 -8.53
CA HIS A 18 16.09 -4.79 -9.89
C HIS A 18 16.07 -3.34 -10.43
N HIS A 19 16.24 -2.33 -9.59
CA HIS A 19 16.22 -0.94 -10.04
C HIS A 19 17.52 -0.51 -10.75
N ALA A 20 18.65 -1.17 -10.47
CA ALA A 20 19.92 -1.01 -11.18
C ALA A 20 20.25 -2.28 -12.00
N PRO A 21 20.87 -2.17 -13.19
CA PRO A 21 21.37 -3.35 -13.91
C PRO A 21 22.40 -4.12 -13.07
N GLN A 22 22.46 -5.44 -13.24
CA GLN A 22 23.43 -6.27 -12.52
C GLN A 22 24.87 -5.75 -12.76
N GLY A 23 25.67 -5.74 -11.69
CA GLY A 23 27.04 -5.21 -11.72
C GLY A 23 27.16 -3.68 -11.80
N HIS A 24 26.06 -2.92 -11.79
CA HIS A 24 26.09 -1.45 -11.80
C HIS A 24 25.68 -0.87 -10.43
N VAL A 25 26.45 0.12 -9.96
CA VAL A 25 26.10 0.90 -8.76
C VAL A 25 24.85 1.75 -9.03
N CYS A 26 23.97 1.85 -8.04
CA CYS A 26 22.81 2.74 -8.11
C CYS A 26 23.26 4.20 -8.20
N LYS A 27 22.83 4.89 -9.28
CA LYS A 27 23.08 6.32 -9.49
C LYS A 27 21.90 7.22 -9.10
N LEU A 28 20.83 6.68 -8.50
CA LEU A 28 19.62 7.48 -8.19
C LEU A 28 19.82 8.46 -7.03
N GLY A 29 20.82 8.25 -6.17
CA GLY A 29 21.23 9.25 -5.18
C GLY A 29 22.30 10.22 -5.69
N SER A 30 23.15 9.80 -6.63
CA SER A 30 24.35 10.56 -6.99
C SER A 30 24.02 11.76 -7.88
N SER A 31 24.20 12.97 -7.34
CA SER A 31 24.41 14.16 -8.16
C SER A 31 25.85 14.19 -8.67
N ASP A 32 26.12 14.93 -9.75
CA ASP A 32 27.50 15.07 -10.27
C ASP A 32 28.40 15.89 -9.32
N ASP A 33 27.81 16.68 -8.41
CA ASP A 33 28.51 17.56 -7.46
C ASP A 33 28.68 16.95 -6.06
N ASP A 34 27.80 16.02 -5.65
CA ASP A 34 27.87 15.27 -4.38
C ASP A 34 27.20 13.89 -4.52
N PRO A 35 27.93 12.77 -4.33
CA PRO A 35 27.38 11.43 -4.45
C PRO A 35 26.56 11.03 -3.21
N MET A 36 25.34 11.56 -3.08
CA MET A 36 24.38 11.00 -2.14
C MET A 36 24.09 9.53 -2.49
N GLU A 37 23.86 8.73 -1.45
CA GLU A 37 23.43 7.34 -1.60
C GLU A 37 21.93 7.28 -1.90
N CYS A 38 21.49 6.25 -2.63
CA CYS A 38 20.06 6.09 -2.89
C CYS A 38 19.35 5.68 -1.60
N GLN A 39 18.44 6.52 -1.10
CA GLN A 39 17.71 6.33 0.16
C GLN A 39 16.99 4.97 0.23
N VAL A 40 16.53 4.43 -0.90
CA VAL A 40 15.90 3.09 -0.97
C VAL A 40 16.93 1.96 -0.79
N CYS A 41 18.16 2.15 -1.29
CA CYS A 41 19.26 1.20 -1.09
C CYS A 41 19.77 1.24 0.36
N GLN A 42 19.98 2.44 0.91
CA GLN A 42 20.33 2.65 2.31
C GLN A 42 19.30 1.99 3.23
N LEU A 43 18.00 2.20 2.98
CA LEU A 43 16.96 1.59 3.79
C LEU A 43 16.94 0.07 3.63
N ALA A 44 17.17 -0.47 2.43
CA ALA A 44 17.33 -1.90 2.25
C ALA A 44 18.51 -2.46 3.07
N GLU A 45 19.63 -1.74 3.17
CA GLU A 45 20.81 -2.13 3.97
C GLU A 45 20.55 -2.11 5.48
N ILE A 46 19.91 -1.05 5.97
CA ILE A 46 19.43 -0.93 7.36
C ILE A 46 18.54 -2.13 7.72
N PHE A 47 17.61 -2.50 6.85
CA PHE A 47 16.78 -3.68 7.04
C PHE A 47 17.57 -4.99 6.97
N GLN A 48 18.54 -5.14 6.05
CA GLN A 48 19.34 -6.35 5.93
C GLN A 48 20.13 -6.63 7.21
N GLY A 49 20.90 -5.65 7.72
CA GLY A 49 21.66 -5.80 8.96
C GLY A 49 20.76 -6.07 10.17
N TYR A 50 19.67 -5.30 10.30
CA TYR A 50 18.68 -5.51 11.36
C TYR A 50 18.11 -6.95 11.38
N TRP A 51 17.67 -7.47 10.23
CA TRP A 51 17.09 -8.81 10.13
C TRP A 51 18.11 -9.95 10.14
N ALA A 52 19.38 -9.66 9.82
CA ALA A 52 20.50 -10.59 10.00
C ALA A 52 20.89 -10.77 11.47
N GLY A 53 20.44 -9.87 12.36
CA GLY A 53 20.85 -9.86 13.76
C GLY A 53 22.28 -9.37 13.96
N GLU A 54 22.75 -8.54 13.03
CA GLU A 54 24.09 -7.95 13.06
C GLU A 54 24.19 -6.91 14.19
N THR A 55 25.08 -7.17 15.15
CA THR A 55 25.37 -6.26 16.28
C THR A 55 26.22 -5.06 15.85
N ASP A 56 26.30 -4.05 16.71
CA ASP A 56 26.85 -2.68 16.54
C ASP A 56 28.22 -2.52 15.84
N GLU A 57 28.96 -3.60 15.57
CA GLU A 57 30.19 -3.61 14.75
C GLU A 57 29.92 -3.58 13.22
N THR A 58 28.66 -3.41 12.81
CA THR A 58 28.22 -3.52 11.41
C THR A 58 27.73 -2.19 10.83
N ASP A 59 27.93 -2.04 9.52
CA ASP A 59 27.79 -0.76 8.81
C ASP A 59 26.36 -0.20 8.82
N TRP A 60 25.35 -1.05 9.00
CA TRP A 60 23.94 -0.67 8.88
C TRP A 60 23.50 0.42 9.87
N MET A 61 24.11 0.49 11.06
CA MET A 61 23.86 1.59 12.00
C MET A 61 24.48 2.92 11.52
N SER A 62 25.63 2.85 10.84
CA SER A 62 26.27 3.99 10.17
C SER A 62 25.34 4.52 9.05
N THR A 63 24.78 3.60 8.25
CA THR A 63 23.78 3.88 7.22
C THR A 63 22.51 4.51 7.81
N PHE A 64 22.03 3.98 8.94
CA PHE A 64 20.84 4.51 9.64
C PHE A 64 21.05 5.94 10.14
N ASP A 65 22.20 6.21 10.76
CA ASP A 65 22.59 7.54 11.23
C ASP A 65 22.73 8.51 10.06
N SER A 66 23.36 8.09 8.97
CA SER A 66 23.54 8.87 7.74
C SER A 66 22.20 9.26 7.11
N LEU A 67 21.34 8.27 6.84
CA LEU A 67 20.00 8.48 6.29
C LEU A 67 19.16 9.40 7.20
N THR A 68 19.13 9.13 8.50
CA THR A 68 18.35 9.90 9.47
C THR A 68 18.82 11.36 9.55
N LYS A 69 20.14 11.60 9.61
CA LYS A 69 20.70 12.96 9.61
C LYS A 69 20.43 13.69 8.30
N SER A 70 20.54 13.01 7.15
CA SER A 70 20.23 13.59 5.84
C SER A 70 18.75 14.02 5.75
N LEU A 71 17.83 13.17 6.18
CA LEU A 71 16.39 13.47 6.17
C LEU A 71 16.06 14.60 7.15
N LEU A 72 16.51 14.52 8.40
CA LEU A 72 16.30 15.56 9.42
C LEU A 72 16.88 16.91 8.99
N HIS A 73 18.08 16.95 8.42
CA HIS A 73 18.70 18.21 7.97
C HIS A 73 17.94 18.83 6.79
N SER A 74 17.44 18.02 5.86
CA SER A 74 16.63 18.50 4.73
C SER A 74 15.27 19.07 5.14
N TRP A 75 14.65 18.50 6.17
CA TRP A 75 13.29 18.83 6.64
C TRP A 75 13.26 19.91 7.73
N LYS A 76 14.11 19.79 8.76
CA LYS A 76 14.18 20.70 9.93
C LYS A 76 15.63 21.05 10.25
N PRO A 77 16.33 21.83 9.40
CA PRO A 77 17.76 22.14 9.55
C PRO A 77 18.13 22.88 10.84
N ALA A 78 17.18 23.56 11.48
CA ALA A 78 17.36 24.26 12.76
C ALA A 78 16.85 23.46 13.99
N GLY A 79 16.38 22.23 13.78
CA GLY A 79 15.69 21.42 14.80
C GLY A 79 16.14 19.95 14.83
N THR A 80 17.36 19.64 14.36
CA THR A 80 17.90 18.27 14.40
C THR A 80 18.01 17.71 15.82
N ASP A 81 18.16 18.60 16.80
CA ASP A 81 18.34 18.27 18.23
C ASP A 81 17.07 18.54 19.06
N SER A 82 15.95 18.91 18.43
CA SER A 82 14.66 19.09 19.09
C SER A 82 13.74 17.89 18.87
N GLU A 83 12.81 17.66 19.80
CA GLU A 83 11.79 16.62 19.68
C GLU A 83 10.97 16.76 18.38
N GLN A 84 10.64 15.63 17.75
CA GLN A 84 9.96 15.58 16.47
C GLN A 84 8.74 14.67 16.50
N ASP A 85 7.77 14.97 15.64
CA ASP A 85 6.61 14.12 15.44
C ASP A 85 6.96 12.89 14.56
N PRO A 86 6.67 11.65 15.01
CA PRO A 86 7.00 10.44 14.27
C PRO A 86 6.14 10.20 13.02
N VAL A 87 4.97 10.82 12.91
CA VAL A 87 4.14 10.77 11.70
C VAL A 87 4.65 11.76 10.65
N GLU A 88 5.01 12.97 11.06
CA GLU A 88 5.64 13.96 10.17
C GLU A 88 6.99 13.43 9.63
N TYR A 89 7.82 12.83 10.50
CA TYR A 89 9.06 12.16 10.07
C TYR A 89 8.81 10.95 9.15
N PHE A 90 7.77 10.16 9.42
CA PHE A 90 7.38 9.07 8.51
C PHE A 90 6.96 9.59 7.13
N GLY A 91 6.23 10.72 7.07
CA GLY A 91 5.89 11.39 5.81
C GLY A 91 7.12 11.84 5.02
N VAL A 92 8.12 12.42 5.70
CA VAL A 92 9.41 12.81 5.09
C VAL A 92 10.15 11.58 4.53
N LEU A 93 10.28 10.52 5.32
CA LEU A 93 10.91 9.27 4.89
C LEU A 93 10.13 8.61 3.73
N TYR A 94 8.81 8.59 3.78
CA TYR A 94 7.95 8.05 2.72
C TYR A 94 8.15 8.81 1.40
N ASN A 95 8.12 10.15 1.45
CA ASN A 95 8.31 10.99 0.27
C ASN A 95 9.70 10.83 -0.33
N ALA A 96 10.75 10.83 0.51
CA ALA A 96 12.12 10.56 0.09
C ALA A 96 12.27 9.22 -0.67
N ILE A 97 11.67 8.15 -0.13
CA ILE A 97 11.64 6.83 -0.77
C ILE A 97 10.83 6.85 -2.07
N LYS A 98 9.65 7.49 -2.07
CA LYS A 98 8.78 7.61 -3.26
C LYS A 98 9.46 8.39 -4.38
N GLU A 99 10.18 9.46 -4.05
CA GLU A 99 10.95 10.27 -5.00
C GLU A 99 12.15 9.49 -5.56
N SER A 100 12.93 8.85 -4.69
CA SER A 100 14.03 7.94 -5.05
C SER A 100 13.59 6.65 -5.77
N THR A 101 12.28 6.37 -5.83
CA THR A 101 11.71 5.22 -6.53
C THR A 101 11.41 5.56 -7.99
N LYS A 102 11.88 4.71 -8.92
CA LYS A 102 11.55 4.82 -10.35
C LYS A 102 10.03 4.88 -10.56
N LEU A 103 9.57 5.78 -11.44
CA LEU A 103 8.14 6.03 -11.69
C LEU A 103 7.29 4.75 -11.87
N MET A 104 7.78 3.79 -12.65
CA MET A 104 7.13 2.49 -12.91
C MET A 104 6.97 1.57 -11.69
N MET A 105 7.64 1.85 -10.58
CA MET A 105 7.61 1.09 -9.31
C MET A 105 6.95 1.89 -8.17
N ARG A 106 6.62 3.18 -8.37
CA ARG A 106 5.95 4.00 -7.33
C ARG A 106 4.57 3.45 -6.98
N GLY A 107 3.84 2.91 -7.96
CA GLY A 107 2.53 2.29 -7.72
C GLY A 107 2.56 1.14 -6.70
N ASP A 108 3.67 0.40 -6.58
CA ASP A 108 3.79 -0.65 -5.56
C ASP A 108 3.95 -0.07 -4.13
N LEU A 109 4.50 1.15 -3.98
CA LEU A 109 4.54 1.89 -2.69
C LEU A 109 3.21 2.56 -2.36
N GLU A 110 2.55 3.11 -3.38
CA GLU A 110 1.23 3.74 -3.27
C GLU A 110 0.19 2.68 -2.84
N GLU A 111 0.13 1.53 -3.54
CA GLU A 111 -0.74 0.40 -3.15
C GLU A 111 -0.34 -0.23 -1.79
N MET A 112 0.89 -0.03 -1.30
CA MET A 112 1.34 -0.55 -0.01
C MET A 112 0.97 0.33 1.18
N PHE A 113 1.03 1.66 1.05
CA PHE A 113 0.89 2.60 2.17
C PHE A 113 -0.25 3.62 2.03
N GLU A 114 -0.63 4.02 0.80
CA GLU A 114 -1.58 5.12 0.62
C GLU A 114 -3.03 4.65 0.79
N VAL A 115 -3.69 5.22 1.80
CA VAL A 115 -5.15 5.22 1.90
C VAL A 115 -5.69 6.41 1.13
N GLU A 116 -6.70 6.17 0.30
CA GLU A 116 -7.47 7.20 -0.37
C GLU A 116 -8.71 7.50 0.48
N ILE A 117 -8.80 8.72 0.99
CA ILE A 117 -10.00 9.26 1.64
C ILE A 117 -10.75 10.10 0.61
N ILE A 118 -12.07 9.96 0.58
CA ILE A 118 -12.97 10.62 -0.37
C ILE A 118 -14.03 11.37 0.43
N THR A 119 -13.92 12.70 0.44
CA THR A 119 -14.97 13.56 0.99
C THR A 119 -16.09 13.71 -0.03
N VAL A 120 -17.28 13.24 0.33
CA VAL A 120 -18.48 13.28 -0.50
C VAL A 120 -19.39 14.41 -0.04
N LYS A 121 -19.52 15.46 -0.86
CA LYS A 121 -20.43 16.58 -0.59
C LYS A 121 -21.77 16.35 -1.28
N LYS A 122 -22.85 16.37 -0.50
CA LYS A 122 -24.23 16.14 -0.93
C LYS A 122 -25.11 17.35 -0.63
N CYS A 123 -26.30 17.38 -1.21
CA CYS A 123 -27.35 18.34 -0.87
C CYS A 123 -28.63 17.56 -0.57
N ALA A 124 -29.30 17.88 0.53
CA ALA A 124 -30.65 17.40 0.82
C ALA A 124 -31.72 18.21 0.07
N GLY A 125 -32.94 17.70 -0.03
CA GLY A 125 -34.10 18.41 -0.61
C GLY A 125 -34.72 17.73 -1.83
N GLU A 126 -35.76 18.34 -2.40
CA GLU A 126 -36.55 17.75 -3.50
C GLU A 126 -35.79 17.66 -4.84
N ASN A 127 -34.84 18.58 -5.08
CA ASN A 127 -34.04 18.66 -6.31
C ASN A 127 -32.55 18.75 -5.96
N PRO A 128 -31.95 17.67 -5.43
CA PRO A 128 -30.58 17.69 -4.93
C PRO A 128 -29.57 17.86 -6.07
N CYS A 129 -28.48 18.59 -5.79
CA CYS A 129 -27.35 18.67 -6.73
C CYS A 129 -26.67 17.31 -6.90
N VAL A 130 -25.98 17.11 -8.02
CA VAL A 130 -25.09 15.96 -8.23
C VAL A 130 -24.00 15.97 -7.14
N PRO A 131 -23.78 14.87 -6.39
CA PRO A 131 -22.74 14.82 -5.36
C PRO A 131 -21.34 15.10 -5.92
N ASN A 132 -20.54 15.82 -5.15
CA ASN A 132 -19.14 16.10 -5.47
C ASN A 132 -18.22 15.20 -4.64
N TYR A 133 -17.19 14.63 -5.26
CA TYR A 133 -16.27 13.68 -4.65
C TYR A 133 -14.84 14.23 -4.73
N THR A 134 -14.27 14.61 -3.60
CA THR A 134 -12.87 15.05 -3.50
C THR A 134 -12.04 13.90 -2.96
N SER A 135 -11.06 13.41 -3.73
CA SER A 135 -10.16 12.33 -3.31
C SER A 135 -8.83 12.89 -2.81
N ASN A 136 -8.32 12.35 -1.71
CA ASN A 136 -7.01 12.62 -1.14
C ASN A 136 -6.31 11.30 -0.77
N ALA A 137 -5.19 11.00 -1.43
CA ALA A 137 -4.36 9.84 -1.12
C ALA A 137 -3.22 10.23 -0.18
N GLN A 138 -3.08 9.51 0.94
CA GLN A 138 -2.10 9.82 1.98
C GLN A 138 -1.54 8.54 2.62
N PRO A 139 -0.26 8.51 3.03
CA PRO A 139 0.39 7.31 3.59
C PRO A 139 -0.01 7.01 5.06
N VAL A 140 -0.79 7.90 5.69
CA VAL A 140 -1.31 7.76 7.06
C VAL A 140 -2.74 8.27 7.11
N MET A 141 -3.65 7.46 7.65
CA MET A 141 -5.03 7.85 7.93
C MET A 141 -5.09 8.64 9.24
N MET A 142 -5.26 9.96 9.18
CA MET A 142 -5.48 10.77 10.38
C MET A 142 -6.95 10.69 10.80
N ILE A 143 -7.21 10.31 12.05
CA ILE A 143 -8.54 10.17 12.64
C ILE A 143 -8.61 11.04 13.90
N HIS A 144 -9.65 11.86 14.03
CA HIS A 144 -9.85 12.70 15.21
C HIS A 144 -10.36 11.87 16.39
N LEU A 145 -9.69 12.00 17.55
CA LEU A 145 -10.10 11.30 18.78
C LEU A 145 -11.13 12.11 19.59
N SER A 146 -11.07 13.43 19.52
CA SER A 146 -12.18 14.27 19.92
C SER A 146 -13.29 14.06 18.91
N GLY A 147 -14.47 13.74 19.41
CA GLY A 147 -15.67 14.14 18.72
C GLY A 147 -15.70 15.63 18.46
N GLU A 148 -16.46 16.03 17.44
CA GLU A 148 -17.15 17.30 17.51
C GLU A 148 -18.21 17.26 18.63
N GLU A 149 -18.83 18.40 18.93
CA GLU A 149 -19.68 18.55 20.11
C GLU A 149 -20.79 17.47 20.18
N ASP A 150 -21.08 17.02 21.40
CA ASP A 150 -22.17 16.11 21.82
C ASP A 150 -22.10 14.57 21.66
N ASP A 151 -21.30 13.91 20.81
CA ASP A 151 -21.23 12.42 20.90
C ASP A 151 -20.23 11.91 21.99
N GLU A 152 -20.61 10.88 22.73
CA GLU A 152 -19.77 10.22 23.74
C GLU A 152 -19.07 8.97 23.17
N LEU A 153 -17.76 8.83 23.37
CA LEU A 153 -17.08 7.55 23.15
C LEU A 153 -17.44 6.56 24.28
N PRO A 154 -17.51 5.25 24.02
CA PRO A 154 -17.70 4.27 25.08
C PRO A 154 -16.53 4.33 26.08
N LYS A 155 -16.79 4.01 27.36
CA LYS A 155 -15.84 4.18 28.47
C LYS A 155 -14.43 3.63 28.21
N ASN A 156 -14.32 2.50 27.50
CA ASN A 156 -13.07 1.91 27.05
C ASN A 156 -13.10 1.83 25.51
N PRO A 157 -12.83 2.92 24.77
CA PRO A 157 -12.97 2.91 23.32
C PRO A 157 -11.86 2.10 22.68
N THR A 158 -12.18 1.33 21.64
CA THR A 158 -11.24 0.69 20.74
C THR A 158 -10.97 1.59 19.53
N LEU A 159 -9.92 1.30 18.76
CA LEU A 159 -9.68 2.05 17.52
C LEU A 159 -10.84 1.88 16.51
N SER A 160 -11.52 0.73 16.52
CA SER A 160 -12.70 0.49 15.68
C SER A 160 -13.83 1.46 16.02
N ASP A 161 -14.08 1.74 17.31
CA ASP A 161 -15.13 2.66 17.75
C ASP A 161 -14.82 4.11 17.30
N VAL A 162 -13.54 4.50 17.37
CA VAL A 162 -13.08 5.84 16.95
C VAL A 162 -13.12 5.98 15.41
N ILE A 163 -12.71 4.96 14.67
CA ILE A 163 -12.80 4.91 13.20
C ILE A 163 -14.27 4.94 12.75
N GLN A 164 -15.13 4.11 13.37
CA GLN A 164 -16.56 4.10 13.09
C GLN A 164 -17.14 5.50 13.26
N ARG A 165 -16.88 6.14 14.41
CA ARG A 165 -17.40 7.48 14.69
C ARG A 165 -16.96 8.51 13.65
N HIS A 166 -15.69 8.48 13.25
CA HIS A 166 -15.15 9.42 12.26
C HIS A 166 -15.83 9.29 10.90
N PHE A 167 -16.14 8.07 10.44
CA PHE A 167 -16.84 7.84 9.17
C PHE A 167 -18.39 7.86 9.28
N ASP A 168 -18.93 7.79 10.50
CA ASP A 168 -20.36 8.03 10.79
C ASP A 168 -20.69 9.52 11.00
N HIS A 169 -19.67 10.40 11.10
CA HIS A 169 -19.84 11.84 11.22
C HIS A 169 -20.22 12.48 9.87
N GLU A 170 -21.09 13.50 9.92
CA GLU A 170 -21.56 14.26 8.76
C GLU A 170 -21.46 15.76 9.06
N ASP A 171 -20.56 16.46 8.35
CA ASP A 171 -20.43 17.92 8.48
C ASP A 171 -21.70 18.59 7.92
N TYR A 172 -22.27 19.54 8.66
CA TYR A 172 -23.37 20.37 8.18
C TYR A 172 -22.86 21.72 7.67
N TRP A 173 -23.24 22.07 6.45
CA TRP A 173 -22.87 23.31 5.76
C TRP A 173 -24.13 24.15 5.47
N ASP A 174 -23.94 25.43 5.16
CA ASP A 174 -25.03 26.35 4.77
C ASP A 174 -25.86 25.84 3.57
N GLU A 175 -27.02 26.46 3.34
CA GLU A 175 -27.90 26.15 2.21
C GLU A 175 -27.16 26.25 0.86
N CYS A 176 -27.34 25.22 0.02
CA CYS A 176 -26.78 25.20 -1.32
C CYS A 176 -27.37 26.32 -2.18
N GLY A 177 -26.59 27.35 -2.50
CA GLY A 177 -27.01 28.46 -3.37
C GLY A 177 -27.46 28.09 -4.80
N LYS A 178 -27.46 26.80 -5.18
CA LYS A 178 -28.03 26.28 -6.43
C LYS A 178 -29.40 25.63 -6.27
N CYS A 179 -29.64 24.90 -5.19
CA CYS A 179 -30.88 24.12 -4.99
C CYS A 179 -31.66 24.45 -3.71
N GLY A 180 -31.17 25.38 -2.88
CA GLY A 180 -31.77 25.74 -1.58
C GLY A 180 -31.73 24.64 -0.53
N GLY A 181 -31.02 23.55 -0.80
CA GLY A 181 -30.96 22.37 0.07
C GLY A 181 -29.77 22.41 1.01
N THR A 182 -29.93 21.93 2.25
CA THR A 182 -28.83 21.79 3.22
C THR A 182 -27.68 21.00 2.60
N MET A 183 -26.47 21.56 2.66
CA MET A 183 -25.28 20.86 2.21
C MET A 183 -24.70 20.01 3.34
N THR A 184 -24.27 18.80 3.02
CA THR A 184 -23.56 17.94 3.97
C THR A 184 -22.28 17.37 3.37
N ALA A 185 -21.32 16.99 4.22
CA ALA A 185 -20.12 16.28 3.79
C ALA A 185 -19.87 15.06 4.68
N THR A 186 -19.53 13.92 4.07
CA THR A 186 -19.10 12.70 4.77
C THR A 186 -17.83 12.16 4.12
N ASP A 187 -16.92 11.63 4.92
CA ASP A 187 -15.73 10.95 4.40
C ASP A 187 -16.01 9.47 4.12
N GLN A 188 -15.37 8.94 3.09
CA GLN A 188 -15.44 7.55 2.65
C GLN A 188 -14.04 7.05 2.27
N ILE A 189 -13.82 5.74 2.28
CA ILE A 189 -12.53 5.12 1.94
C ILE A 189 -12.55 4.62 0.49
N GLY A 190 -11.70 5.21 -0.34
CA GLY A 190 -11.49 4.92 -1.76
C GLY A 190 -10.41 3.89 -2.06
N SER A 191 -9.52 3.56 -1.12
CA SER A 191 -8.49 2.52 -1.29
C SER A 191 -8.11 1.88 0.04
N PHE A 192 -7.55 0.67 -0.01
CA PHE A 192 -7.19 -0.11 1.16
C PHE A 192 -5.74 -0.59 1.04
N PRO A 193 -4.76 0.11 1.63
CA PRO A 193 -3.35 -0.24 1.51
C PRO A 193 -3.02 -1.59 2.18
N GLU A 194 -1.93 -2.23 1.78
CA GLU A 194 -1.45 -3.45 2.47
C GLU A 194 -1.01 -3.19 3.91
N LEU A 195 -0.50 -1.98 4.17
CA LEU A 195 -0.09 -1.47 5.47
C LEU A 195 -0.90 -0.20 5.77
N LEU A 196 -1.99 -0.35 6.52
CA LEU A 196 -2.81 0.77 6.98
C LEU A 196 -2.18 1.37 8.23
N LEU A 197 -1.68 2.60 8.11
CA LEU A 197 -1.22 3.40 9.24
C LEU A 197 -2.35 4.33 9.67
N VAL A 198 -2.69 4.33 10.96
CA VAL A 198 -3.76 5.17 11.52
C VAL A 198 -3.18 6.04 12.63
N GLN A 199 -3.18 7.36 12.44
CA GLN A 199 -2.82 8.33 13.46
C GLN A 199 -4.08 8.77 14.18
N LEU A 200 -4.07 8.72 15.52
CA LEU A 200 -5.05 9.42 16.32
C LEU A 200 -4.59 10.85 16.53
N ASN A 201 -5.33 11.81 15.95
CA ASN A 201 -5.17 13.21 16.29
C ASN A 201 -5.65 13.39 17.75
N ARG A 202 -4.68 13.71 18.62
CA ARG A 202 -4.84 13.88 20.07
C ARG A 202 -4.76 15.34 20.49
N VAL A 203 -5.07 16.26 19.58
CA VAL A 203 -5.17 17.69 19.85
C VAL A 203 -6.66 18.05 19.86
N ASP A 204 -7.15 18.64 20.95
CA ASP A 204 -8.50 19.19 20.99
C ASP A 204 -8.58 20.58 20.32
N GLN A 205 -9.80 21.13 20.20
CA GLN A 205 -10.04 22.44 19.59
C GLN A 205 -9.29 23.60 20.28
N THR A 206 -8.83 23.41 21.52
CA THR A 206 -8.05 24.41 22.29
C THR A 206 -6.54 24.19 22.21
N GLY A 207 -6.08 23.17 21.49
CA GLY A 207 -4.67 22.80 21.35
C GLY A 207 -4.15 21.85 22.44
N ASN A 208 -4.98 21.43 23.39
CA ASN A 208 -4.57 20.58 24.50
C ASN A 208 -4.53 19.09 24.13
N LYS A 209 -3.76 18.29 24.89
CA LYS A 209 -3.63 16.85 24.62
C LYS A 209 -4.85 16.06 25.10
N ILE A 210 -5.46 15.32 24.19
CA ILE A 210 -6.49 14.32 24.50
C ILE A 210 -5.83 13.08 25.09
N THR A 211 -5.97 12.92 26.41
CA THR A 211 -5.40 11.80 27.18
C THR A 211 -6.25 10.52 27.17
N THR A 212 -7.43 10.55 26.54
CA THR A 212 -8.35 9.40 26.40
C THR A 212 -7.63 8.16 25.88
N LYS A 213 -7.68 7.08 26.66
CA LYS A 213 -6.96 5.83 26.37
C LYS A 213 -7.78 4.99 25.41
N VAL A 214 -7.16 4.55 24.33
CA VAL A 214 -7.79 3.70 23.31
C VAL A 214 -7.25 2.28 23.50
N SER A 215 -8.16 1.35 23.75
CA SER A 215 -7.89 -0.07 23.98
C SER A 215 -7.38 -0.73 22.71
N LEU A 216 -6.39 -1.62 22.87
CA LEU A 216 -5.75 -2.27 21.73
C LEU A 216 -6.58 -3.47 21.26
N SER A 217 -7.14 -3.37 20.05
CA SER A 217 -7.71 -4.51 19.33
C SER A 217 -6.71 -5.05 18.32
N GLU A 218 -6.42 -6.35 18.40
CA GLU A 218 -5.52 -7.02 17.46
C GLU A 218 -6.08 -7.11 16.04
N GLN A 219 -7.40 -7.01 15.89
CA GLN A 219 -8.08 -7.03 14.61
C GLN A 219 -8.86 -5.73 14.41
N LEU A 220 -8.78 -5.19 13.21
CA LEU A 220 -9.57 -4.05 12.74
C LEU A 220 -10.37 -4.52 11.54
N ASN A 221 -11.69 -4.31 11.60
CA ASN A 221 -12.63 -4.64 10.52
C ASN A 221 -13.16 -3.32 9.98
N ILE A 222 -12.84 -2.98 8.73
CA ILE A 222 -13.44 -1.83 8.06
C ILE A 222 -14.75 -2.28 7.41
N GLU A 223 -15.85 -1.71 7.88
CA GLU A 223 -17.19 -2.03 7.39
C GLU A 223 -17.41 -1.53 5.97
N THR A 224 -18.31 -2.21 5.25
CA THR A 224 -18.60 -1.94 3.84
C THR A 224 -19.31 -0.61 3.61
N ARG A 225 -19.93 -0.03 4.65
CA ARG A 225 -20.61 1.27 4.61
C ARG A 225 -19.66 2.47 4.60
N PHE A 226 -18.41 2.30 5.04
CA PHE A 226 -17.38 3.33 4.98
C PHE A 226 -16.63 3.35 3.64
N ILE A 227 -17.01 2.51 2.68
CA ILE A 227 -16.35 2.38 1.38
C ILE A 227 -17.02 3.32 0.37
N ASP A 228 -16.26 3.89 -0.57
CA ASP A 228 -16.74 4.67 -1.72
C ASP A 228 -18.05 4.11 -2.31
N GLU A 229 -19.14 4.85 -2.15
CA GLU A 229 -20.49 4.42 -2.55
C GLU A 229 -20.59 4.13 -4.06
N ARG A 230 -19.71 4.72 -4.87
CA ARG A 230 -19.64 4.51 -6.32
C ARG A 230 -19.19 3.09 -6.69
N TRP A 231 -18.59 2.36 -5.75
CA TRP A 231 -18.21 0.95 -5.92
C TRP A 231 -19.36 -0.03 -5.65
N GLY A 232 -20.41 0.41 -4.96
CA GLY A 232 -21.62 -0.34 -4.64
C GLY A 232 -21.43 -1.49 -3.63
N ASN A 233 -22.57 -2.00 -3.13
CA ASN A 233 -22.65 -2.94 -2.00
C ASN A 233 -22.13 -4.38 -2.28
N LYS A 234 -21.23 -4.56 -3.25
CA LYS A 234 -20.68 -5.88 -3.63
C LYS A 234 -19.46 -6.32 -2.81
N ARG A 235 -18.95 -5.46 -1.92
CA ARG A 235 -17.71 -5.69 -1.18
C ARG A 235 -17.95 -6.41 0.14
N LYS A 236 -16.92 -7.11 0.62
CA LYS A 236 -16.85 -7.71 1.95
C LYS A 236 -16.13 -6.76 2.91
N VAL A 237 -16.30 -7.00 4.21
CA VAL A 237 -15.54 -6.34 5.28
C VAL A 237 -14.04 -6.50 5.00
N ILE A 238 -13.28 -5.40 5.03
CA ILE A 238 -11.82 -5.44 4.86
C ILE A 238 -11.20 -5.68 6.23
N GLN A 239 -10.44 -6.75 6.37
CA GLN A 239 -9.88 -7.17 7.65
C GLN A 239 -8.39 -6.83 7.73
N TYR A 240 -7.96 -6.44 8.92
CA TYR A 240 -6.62 -5.99 9.24
C TYR A 240 -6.16 -6.58 10.57
N LYS A 241 -4.87 -6.91 10.71
CA LYS A 241 -4.24 -7.36 11.96
C LYS A 241 -3.20 -6.34 12.43
N LEU A 242 -3.28 -5.91 13.68
CA LEU A 242 -2.34 -4.96 14.29
C LEU A 242 -0.94 -5.57 14.33
N SER A 243 0.06 -4.85 13.80
CA SER A 243 1.46 -5.26 13.81
C SER A 243 2.33 -4.42 14.76
N SER A 244 1.98 -3.14 14.95
CA SER A 244 2.70 -2.26 15.88
C SER A 244 1.87 -1.03 16.29
N VAL A 245 2.23 -0.42 17.41
CA VAL A 245 1.66 0.82 17.91
C VAL A 245 2.75 1.72 18.49
N VAL A 246 2.79 2.97 18.07
CA VAL A 246 3.61 4.02 18.70
C VAL A 246 2.81 4.61 19.86
N LEU A 247 3.43 4.67 21.03
CA LEU A 247 2.88 5.21 22.25
C LEU A 247 3.56 6.56 22.53
N HIS A 248 2.78 7.59 22.83
CA HIS A 248 3.30 8.88 23.29
C HIS A 248 3.18 8.98 24.82
N HIS A 249 4.31 9.14 25.50
CA HIS A 249 4.45 9.35 26.94
C HIS A 249 4.66 10.82 27.23
N GLY A 250 3.65 11.51 27.74
CA GLY A 250 3.71 12.95 28.02
C GLY A 250 2.33 13.53 28.24
N GLU A 251 2.25 14.65 28.96
CA GLU A 251 0.99 15.35 29.19
C GLU A 251 0.67 16.37 28.09
N GLN A 252 1.68 16.81 27.33
CA GLN A 252 1.55 17.81 26.28
C GLN A 252 1.71 17.19 24.88
N THR A 253 1.30 17.96 23.87
CA THR A 253 1.41 17.60 22.44
C THR A 253 2.79 17.92 21.87
N THR A 254 3.48 18.91 22.45
CA THR A 254 4.74 19.48 21.96
C THR A 254 5.99 18.86 22.56
N PHE A 255 5.88 18.10 23.65
CA PHE A 255 6.99 17.34 24.23
C PHE A 255 6.54 16.03 24.88
N GLY A 256 7.46 15.08 24.94
CA GLY A 256 7.31 13.82 25.63
C GLY A 256 8.35 12.80 25.19
N HIS A 257 7.98 11.53 25.30
CA HIS A 257 8.80 10.42 24.85
C HIS A 257 7.99 9.47 23.99
N TYR A 258 8.60 8.89 22.96
CA TYR A 258 7.95 7.92 22.09
C TYR A 258 8.53 6.53 22.30
N SER A 259 7.66 5.54 22.52
CA SER A 259 8.05 4.13 22.47
C SER A 259 7.19 3.38 21.47
N VAL A 260 7.62 2.19 21.04
CA VAL A 260 6.87 1.39 20.07
C VAL A 260 6.60 -0.01 20.61
N GLY A 261 5.32 -0.36 20.70
CA GLY A 261 4.84 -1.73 20.86
C GLY A 261 4.91 -2.45 19.52
N LEU A 262 5.53 -3.63 19.49
CA LEU A 262 5.85 -4.39 18.28
C LEU A 262 5.38 -5.82 18.42
N LYS A 263 4.69 -6.36 17.40
CA LYS A 263 4.32 -7.77 17.35
C LYS A 263 5.39 -8.57 16.61
N GLY A 264 6.15 -9.37 17.37
CA GLY A 264 7.26 -10.18 16.89
C GLY A 264 6.83 -11.58 16.41
N LYS A 265 7.84 -12.42 16.13
CA LYS A 265 7.63 -13.81 15.71
C LYS A 265 6.89 -14.61 16.80
N GLY A 266 5.91 -15.41 16.38
CA GLY A 266 5.08 -16.20 17.29
C GLY A 266 4.00 -15.38 18.01
N ASP A 267 3.56 -14.27 17.41
CA ASP A 267 2.52 -13.36 17.92
C ASP A 267 2.80 -12.76 19.32
N LYS A 268 4.06 -12.79 19.78
CA LYS A 268 4.50 -12.17 21.02
C LYS A 268 4.67 -10.66 20.86
N TRP A 269 4.25 -9.92 21.87
CA TRP A 269 4.42 -8.47 21.93
C TRP A 269 5.68 -8.09 22.71
N THR A 270 6.42 -7.14 22.17
CA THR A 270 7.51 -6.45 22.87
C THR A 270 7.27 -4.94 22.83
N ILE A 271 7.91 -4.21 23.74
CA ILE A 271 7.99 -2.75 23.71
C ILE A 271 9.45 -2.34 23.57
N ALA A 272 9.73 -1.49 22.59
CA ALA A 272 11.02 -0.86 22.39
C ALA A 272 10.94 0.62 22.79
N SER A 273 11.87 1.04 23.64
CA SER A 273 12.13 2.42 24.07
C SER A 273 13.63 2.64 23.96
N ASP A 274 14.04 3.32 22.89
CA ASP A 274 15.45 3.59 22.62
C ASP A 274 16.29 2.30 22.60
N SER A 275 17.30 2.20 23.47
CA SER A 275 18.15 1.01 23.64
C SER A 275 17.50 -0.14 24.43
N ALA A 276 16.31 0.04 25.00
CA ALA A 276 15.64 -0.96 25.82
C ALA A 276 14.50 -1.66 25.08
N VAL A 277 14.64 -2.97 24.84
CA VAL A 277 13.56 -3.85 24.36
C VAL A 277 13.13 -4.78 25.49
N ARG A 278 11.83 -4.90 25.74
CA ARG A 278 11.25 -5.73 26.81
C ARG A 278 10.01 -6.47 26.32
N ASP A 279 9.70 -7.62 26.93
CA ASP A 279 8.40 -8.27 26.75
C ASP A 279 7.28 -7.32 27.22
N TRP A 280 6.16 -7.30 26.49
CA TRP A 280 5.02 -6.44 26.77
C TRP A 280 3.72 -7.19 26.50
N ILE A 281 2.66 -6.85 27.24
CA ILE A 281 1.31 -7.37 27.00
C ILE A 281 0.41 -6.15 26.79
N PRO A 282 -0.12 -5.92 25.58
CA PRO A 282 -1.03 -4.81 25.33
C PRO A 282 -2.33 -4.97 26.14
N GLU A 283 -2.75 -3.91 26.82
CA GLU A 283 -4.04 -3.86 27.50
C GLU A 283 -5.17 -3.82 26.45
N GLY A 284 -5.95 -4.90 26.38
CA GLY A 284 -7.14 -5.00 25.54
C GLY A 284 -8.38 -4.34 26.16
N PRO A 285 -9.55 -4.42 25.50
CA PRO A 285 -10.78 -3.72 25.93
C PRO A 285 -11.30 -4.10 27.34
N GLN A 286 -10.92 -5.29 27.82
CA GLN A 286 -11.29 -5.82 29.14
C GLN A 286 -10.22 -5.53 30.23
N GLY A 287 -9.10 -4.89 29.87
CA GLY A 287 -8.02 -4.54 30.78
C GLY A 287 -8.31 -3.29 31.61
N ASP A 288 -7.59 -3.15 32.73
CA ASP A 288 -7.56 -1.89 33.49
C ASP A 288 -6.59 -0.94 32.81
N LEU A 289 -7.10 0.04 32.04
CA LEU A 289 -6.31 0.91 31.16
C LEU A 289 -5.32 1.84 31.90
N LYS A 290 -5.10 1.69 33.22
CA LYS A 290 -4.28 2.60 34.04
C LYS A 290 -2.83 2.69 33.59
N HIS A 291 -2.23 1.62 33.08
CA HIS A 291 -0.80 1.61 32.74
C HIS A 291 -0.50 1.86 31.25
N LEU A 292 -1.52 1.85 30.37
CA LEU A 292 -1.38 2.32 28.99
C LEU A 292 -0.99 3.80 28.89
N SER A 293 0.11 4.08 28.18
CA SER A 293 0.37 5.39 27.57
C SER A 293 -0.54 5.62 26.36
N THR A 294 -0.70 6.88 25.93
CA THR A 294 -1.61 7.20 24.82
C THR A 294 -1.10 6.66 23.48
N GLY A 295 -1.79 5.65 22.92
CA GLY A 295 -1.53 5.15 21.57
C GLY A 295 -1.75 6.23 20.52
N TYR A 296 -0.74 6.49 19.71
CA TYR A 296 -0.66 7.65 18.81
C TYR A 296 -0.75 7.26 17.34
N LEU A 297 0.11 6.33 16.90
CA LEU A 297 0.14 5.79 15.53
C LEU A 297 0.01 4.27 15.59
N PHE A 298 -0.91 3.70 14.82
CA PHE A 298 -1.19 2.27 14.79
C PHE A 298 -0.87 1.74 13.39
N THR A 299 -0.08 0.67 13.30
CA THR A 299 0.18 -0.01 12.02
C THR A 299 -0.59 -1.31 11.96
N TYR A 300 -1.38 -1.47 10.91
CA TYR A 300 -2.15 -2.66 10.60
C TYR A 300 -1.71 -3.27 9.28
N ARG A 301 -1.54 -4.60 9.25
CA ARG A 301 -1.36 -5.36 8.02
C ARG A 301 -2.71 -5.88 7.52
N ARG A 302 -3.01 -5.68 6.24
CA ARG A 302 -4.20 -6.22 5.58
C ARG A 302 -4.17 -7.75 5.58
N LEU A 303 -5.29 -8.37 5.95
CA LEU A 303 -5.46 -9.82 5.88
C LEU A 303 -5.99 -10.21 4.49
N PRO A 304 -5.68 -11.44 3.99
CA PRO A 304 -6.29 -11.95 2.77
C PRO A 304 -7.83 -11.93 2.89
N ILE A 305 -8.50 -11.48 1.83
CA ILE A 305 -9.96 -11.53 1.77
C ILE A 305 -10.35 -13.01 1.65
N ASN A 306 -10.93 -13.56 2.73
CA ASN A 306 -11.44 -14.93 2.74
C ASN A 306 -12.68 -15.01 1.85
N ASP A 307 -12.47 -15.24 0.55
CA ASP A 307 -13.56 -15.21 -0.41
C ASP A 307 -14.45 -16.47 -0.42
N ILE A 308 -14.09 -17.47 0.39
CA ILE A 308 -14.81 -18.73 0.58
C ILE A 308 -16.24 -18.45 1.02
N GLN A 309 -17.20 -18.77 0.14
CA GLN A 309 -18.61 -18.79 0.50
C GLN A 309 -18.85 -19.92 1.50
N THR A 310 -19.27 -19.59 2.72
CA THR A 310 -19.70 -20.58 3.70
C THR A 310 -21.06 -21.14 3.31
N THR A 311 -21.09 -22.05 2.33
CA THR A 311 -22.29 -22.84 2.02
C THR A 311 -22.65 -23.66 3.27
N GLY A 312 -23.70 -23.24 3.96
CA GLY A 312 -23.97 -23.65 5.34
C GLY A 312 -24.06 -25.17 5.51
N THR A 313 -23.23 -25.71 6.39
CA THR A 313 -23.23 -27.13 6.76
C THR A 313 -24.51 -27.45 7.53
N LYS A 314 -25.57 -27.85 6.81
CA LYS A 314 -26.75 -28.47 7.43
C LYS A 314 -26.29 -29.73 8.14
N ARG A 315 -26.32 -29.72 9.48
CA ARG A 315 -26.13 -30.92 10.30
C ARG A 315 -27.24 -31.91 9.97
N ILE A 316 -26.88 -33.10 9.50
CA ILE A 316 -27.78 -34.25 9.42
C ILE A 316 -27.62 -35.05 10.73
N PRO A 317 -28.70 -35.47 11.42
CA PRO A 317 -28.60 -36.28 12.63
C PRO A 317 -28.12 -37.70 12.29
N ASN A 318 -27.43 -38.32 13.24
CA ASN A 318 -26.97 -39.70 13.14
C ASN A 318 -28.17 -40.68 13.28
N PRO A 319 -28.40 -41.62 12.34
CA PRO A 319 -29.41 -42.66 12.51
C PRO A 319 -28.81 -43.98 13.02
N GLU A 320 -29.49 -44.62 13.97
CA GLU A 320 -29.32 -46.06 14.24
C GLU A 320 -29.99 -46.90 13.11
N PRO A 321 -29.57 -48.16 12.92
CA PRO A 321 -30.02 -48.96 11.77
C PRO A 321 -31.33 -49.70 12.03
N MET A 322 -32.26 -49.64 11.07
CA MET A 322 -33.34 -50.63 10.94
C MET A 322 -33.75 -50.79 9.47
N GLU A 323 -34.07 -52.03 9.08
CA GLU A 323 -34.28 -52.47 7.69
C GLU A 323 -35.74 -52.32 7.20
N ILE A 324 -35.91 -52.02 5.90
CA ILE A 324 -36.80 -52.64 4.88
C ILE A 324 -38.29 -52.88 5.28
N ASP A 325 -39.36 -52.50 4.55
CA ASP A 325 -39.63 -51.98 3.19
C ASP A 325 -40.97 -51.16 3.23
N SER A 326 -41.66 -50.65 2.18
CA SER A 326 -41.55 -50.66 0.71
C SER A 326 -42.35 -49.48 0.10
N GLY A 327 -42.32 -49.32 -1.23
CA GLY A 327 -43.54 -48.93 -1.98
C GLY A 327 -43.59 -47.56 -2.67
N LEU A 328 -43.29 -47.57 -3.99
CA LEU A 328 -43.78 -46.72 -5.10
C LEU A 328 -44.03 -45.19 -4.92
N PHE A 329 -43.37 -44.41 -5.80
CA PHE A 329 -43.85 -43.36 -6.75
C PHE A 329 -42.62 -42.47 -7.08
N ALA A 330 -42.44 -41.78 -8.21
CA ALA A 330 -42.78 -41.91 -9.62
C ALA A 330 -41.98 -40.78 -10.34
N ASP A 331 -41.73 -40.96 -11.64
CA ASP A 331 -41.38 -39.96 -12.67
C ASP A 331 -40.06 -39.14 -12.67
N SER A 332 -39.36 -39.34 -13.80
CA SER A 332 -38.57 -38.38 -14.61
C SER A 332 -37.51 -37.49 -13.96
N ASP A 333 -36.25 -37.69 -14.36
CA ASP A 333 -35.23 -36.65 -14.25
C ASP A 333 -34.33 -36.59 -15.50
N PHE A 334 -34.23 -35.38 -16.09
CA PHE A 334 -33.49 -35.10 -17.32
C PHE A 334 -32.03 -34.81 -16.95
N ARG A 335 -31.21 -35.86 -16.79
CA ARG A 335 -29.79 -35.71 -16.44
C ARG A 335 -29.03 -34.96 -17.54
N HIS A 336 -28.79 -33.67 -17.33
CA HIS A 336 -27.69 -32.95 -17.96
C HIS A 336 -26.48 -33.00 -17.05
N ASP A 337 -25.31 -33.19 -17.65
CA ASP A 337 -24.11 -33.65 -16.96
C ASP A 337 -23.40 -32.51 -16.21
N VAL A 338 -23.78 -32.32 -14.94
CA VAL A 338 -23.19 -31.33 -14.02
C VAL A 338 -21.67 -31.48 -13.92
N LYS A 339 -21.15 -32.71 -14.04
CA LYS A 339 -19.70 -32.99 -14.03
C LYS A 339 -18.98 -32.34 -15.20
N CYS A 340 -19.64 -32.22 -16.35
CA CYS A 340 -19.07 -31.55 -17.52
C CYS A 340 -19.01 -30.02 -17.33
N LEU A 341 -19.93 -29.44 -16.54
CA LEU A 341 -19.92 -28.01 -16.22
C LEU A 341 -18.90 -27.68 -15.11
N GLU A 342 -18.80 -28.51 -14.07
CA GLU A 342 -17.74 -28.41 -13.05
C GLU A 342 -16.35 -28.48 -13.70
N GLN A 343 -16.10 -29.47 -14.56
CA GLN A 343 -14.83 -29.60 -15.28
C GLN A 343 -14.54 -28.45 -16.24
N LEU A 344 -15.57 -27.82 -16.83
CA LEU A 344 -15.41 -26.64 -17.67
C LEU A 344 -15.05 -25.39 -16.84
N LEU A 345 -15.71 -25.19 -15.70
CA LEU A 345 -15.49 -24.06 -14.80
C LEU A 345 -14.12 -24.15 -14.11
N ASP A 346 -13.74 -25.32 -13.59
CA ASP A 346 -12.41 -25.59 -13.04
C ASP A 346 -11.29 -25.40 -14.08
N ALA A 347 -11.55 -25.69 -15.35
CA ALA A 347 -10.58 -25.53 -16.43
C ALA A 347 -10.47 -24.09 -16.98
N MET A 348 -11.53 -23.28 -16.88
CA MET A 348 -11.59 -21.93 -17.46
C MET A 348 -11.32 -20.80 -16.47
N ILE A 349 -11.75 -20.94 -15.21
CA ILE A 349 -11.64 -19.86 -14.21
C ILE A 349 -10.17 -19.54 -13.87
N PRO A 350 -9.28 -20.51 -13.58
CA PRO A 350 -7.87 -20.23 -13.36
C PRO A 350 -7.23 -19.57 -14.58
N LYS A 351 -7.46 -20.13 -15.78
CA LYS A 351 -6.85 -19.63 -17.03
C LYS A 351 -7.28 -18.21 -17.39
N ALA A 352 -8.52 -17.82 -17.15
CA ALA A 352 -8.99 -16.46 -17.43
C ALA A 352 -8.37 -15.43 -16.47
N ILE A 353 -8.21 -15.80 -15.20
CA ILE A 353 -7.61 -14.95 -14.16
C ILE A 353 -6.09 -14.86 -14.35
N ASP A 354 -5.41 -15.98 -14.60
CA ASP A 354 -3.98 -16.03 -14.92
C ASP A 354 -3.66 -15.24 -16.19
N THR A 355 -4.49 -15.32 -17.24
CA THR A 355 -4.33 -14.52 -18.47
C THR A 355 -4.50 -13.02 -18.22
N TYR A 356 -5.22 -12.61 -17.16
CA TYR A 356 -5.41 -11.21 -16.80
C TYR A 356 -4.28 -10.67 -15.91
N ILE A 357 -3.81 -11.48 -14.95
CA ILE A 357 -2.64 -11.18 -14.12
C ILE A 357 -1.37 -11.15 -14.97
N SER A 358 -1.22 -12.10 -15.91
CA SER A 358 -0.10 -12.11 -16.84
C SER A 358 -0.11 -10.86 -17.73
N ARG A 359 -1.26 -10.37 -18.21
CA ARG A 359 -1.33 -9.12 -19.00
C ARG A 359 -0.78 -7.89 -18.28
N THR A 360 -0.92 -7.78 -16.95
CA THR A 360 -0.37 -6.63 -16.17
C THR A 360 1.08 -6.85 -15.74
N ALA A 361 1.56 -8.10 -15.67
CA ALA A 361 2.99 -8.40 -15.60
C ALA A 361 3.68 -8.15 -16.96
N ASP A 362 3.05 -8.54 -18.07
CA ASP A 362 3.53 -8.39 -19.45
C ASP A 362 3.57 -6.92 -19.89
N LEU A 363 2.63 -6.08 -19.42
CA LEU A 363 2.72 -4.62 -19.63
C LEU A 363 3.96 -4.04 -18.94
N ARG A 364 4.16 -4.32 -17.64
CA ARG A 364 5.36 -3.90 -16.90
C ARG A 364 6.64 -4.47 -17.51
N ARG A 365 6.61 -5.72 -18.01
CA ARG A 365 7.71 -6.37 -18.73
C ARG A 365 8.01 -5.66 -20.05
N LYS A 366 7.01 -5.34 -20.88
CA LYS A 366 7.20 -4.63 -22.16
C LYS A 366 7.70 -3.20 -21.94
N GLU A 367 7.26 -2.53 -20.88
CA GLU A 367 7.79 -1.22 -20.48
C GLU A 367 9.25 -1.32 -20.01
N PHE A 368 9.59 -2.34 -19.21
CA PHE A 368 10.97 -2.62 -18.79
C PHE A 368 11.88 -2.98 -19.97
N GLU A 369 11.44 -3.87 -20.86
CA GLU A 369 12.15 -4.26 -22.08
C GLU A 369 12.33 -3.05 -23.01
N LYS A 370 11.30 -2.21 -23.18
CA LYS A 370 11.42 -0.94 -23.94
C LYS A 370 12.45 -0.01 -23.30
N TRP A 371 12.41 0.18 -21.98
CA TRP A 371 13.36 1.02 -21.24
C TRP A 371 14.80 0.50 -21.34
N ALA A 372 15.02 -0.81 -21.18
CA ALA A 372 16.33 -1.44 -21.34
C ALA A 372 16.87 -1.23 -22.77
N ASN A 373 16.03 -1.43 -23.78
CA ASN A 373 16.37 -1.16 -25.18
C ASN A 373 16.67 0.33 -25.46
N GLU A 374 16.00 1.27 -24.78
CA GLU A 374 16.28 2.71 -24.88
C GLU A 374 17.59 3.09 -24.15
N TRP A 375 17.89 2.43 -23.04
CA TRP A 375 19.12 2.60 -22.27
C TRP A 375 20.35 2.08 -23.03
N GLU A 376 20.27 0.91 -23.66
CA GLU A 376 21.35 0.37 -24.50
C GLU A 376 21.65 1.25 -25.71
N LYS A 377 20.61 1.80 -26.35
CA LYS A 377 20.76 2.78 -27.45
C LYS A 377 21.42 4.10 -27.01
N GLY A 378 21.49 4.36 -25.70
CA GLY A 378 22.15 5.52 -25.11
C GLY A 378 23.67 5.42 -24.96
N LYS A 379 24.30 4.26 -25.19
CA LYS A 379 25.76 4.08 -25.02
C LYS A 379 26.52 3.88 -26.34
N VAL A 380 27.64 4.58 -26.45
CA VAL A 380 28.69 4.34 -27.44
C VAL A 380 29.31 2.95 -27.21
N GLN A 381 29.67 2.25 -28.28
CA GLN A 381 30.16 0.87 -28.24
C GLN A 381 31.40 0.68 -27.35
N GLY A 382 31.19 0.14 -26.15
CA GLY A 382 32.17 -0.69 -25.45
C GLY A 382 31.77 -2.16 -25.66
N LYS A 383 32.63 -2.94 -26.33
CA LYS A 383 32.46 -4.40 -26.40
C LYS A 383 32.93 -5.01 -25.08
N ASP A 384 32.11 -5.89 -24.50
CA ASP A 384 32.64 -6.98 -23.69
C ASP A 384 31.82 -8.26 -23.92
N GLN A 385 32.45 -9.42 -23.74
CA GLN A 385 31.87 -10.73 -23.99
C GLN A 385 31.73 -11.52 -22.69
N GLY A 386 30.50 -11.76 -22.24
CA GLY A 386 30.15 -12.66 -21.14
C GLY A 386 29.10 -13.65 -21.60
N THR A 387 29.28 -14.94 -21.31
CA THR A 387 28.47 -16.04 -21.82
C THR A 387 27.17 -16.23 -21.03
N ASP A 388 26.06 -16.43 -21.76
CA ASP A 388 24.80 -16.94 -21.21
C ASP A 388 24.99 -18.33 -20.55
N GLU A 389 24.48 -18.51 -19.33
CA GLU A 389 23.80 -19.75 -18.90
C GLU A 389 22.98 -19.52 -17.60
N GLU A 390 21.90 -20.31 -17.43
CA GLU A 390 20.97 -20.37 -16.28
C GLU A 390 20.09 -19.14 -15.96
N ILE A 391 19.11 -18.85 -16.83
CA ILE A 391 17.91 -18.07 -16.49
C ILE A 391 16.89 -18.97 -15.76
N VAL A 392 16.63 -18.69 -14.49
CA VAL A 392 15.59 -19.38 -13.70
C VAL A 392 14.18 -18.98 -14.16
N ASN A 393 13.33 -19.97 -14.45
CA ASN A 393 11.97 -19.76 -14.94
C ASN A 393 10.94 -19.75 -13.78
N TRP A 394 10.40 -18.57 -13.48
CA TRP A 394 9.58 -18.30 -12.29
C TRP A 394 8.04 -18.34 -12.51
N THR A 395 7.54 -18.90 -13.61
CA THR A 395 6.09 -18.88 -13.93
C THR A 395 5.24 -19.91 -13.17
N LYS A 396 5.38 -19.99 -11.83
CA LYS A 396 4.45 -20.74 -10.97
C LYS A 396 4.13 -19.99 -9.68
N GLU A 397 2.86 -19.57 -9.62
CA GLU A 397 2.00 -19.50 -8.43
C GLU A 397 2.60 -18.96 -7.12
N ARG A 398 2.14 -17.77 -6.69
CA ARG A 398 2.29 -17.32 -5.30
C ARG A 398 1.38 -18.15 -4.39
N GLY A 399 1.84 -19.35 -4.06
CA GLY A 399 1.21 -20.29 -3.13
C GLY A 399 2.14 -20.70 -1.99
N ARG A 400 1.65 -21.59 -1.12
CA ARG A 400 2.36 -22.15 0.05
C ARG A 400 3.61 -22.92 -0.42
N LEU A 401 4.80 -22.48 -0.03
CA LEU A 401 6.06 -23.13 -0.42
C LEU A 401 6.40 -24.28 0.53
N GLU A 402 6.07 -25.51 0.13
CA GLU A 402 6.35 -26.72 0.91
C GLU A 402 7.68 -27.36 0.44
N ILE A 403 8.74 -27.24 1.25
CA ILE A 403 10.07 -27.77 0.92
C ILE A 403 10.30 -29.10 1.64
N THR A 404 10.28 -30.21 0.89
CA THR A 404 10.66 -31.52 1.41
C THR A 404 12.16 -31.74 1.30
N LEU A 405 12.89 -31.63 2.41
CA LEU A 405 14.31 -31.97 2.48
C LEU A 405 14.49 -33.47 2.74
N THR A 406 14.86 -34.23 1.72
CA THR A 406 15.33 -35.62 1.89
C THR A 406 16.85 -35.66 2.03
N ARG A 407 17.36 -36.15 3.17
CA ARG A 407 18.71 -36.68 3.26
C ARG A 407 18.69 -38.18 2.96
N ASP A 408 19.77 -38.67 2.37
CA ASP A 408 20.07 -40.08 2.13
C ASP A 408 18.99 -40.90 1.39
N LYS A 409 18.98 -40.75 0.05
CA LYS A 409 18.38 -41.70 -0.92
C LYS A 409 16.99 -42.23 -0.54
N GLY A 410 16.11 -41.36 -0.06
CA GLY A 410 14.68 -41.65 0.09
C GLY A 410 14.27 -42.40 1.37
N LYS A 411 15.03 -42.33 2.48
CA LYS A 411 14.57 -42.87 3.77
C LYS A 411 14.60 -41.85 4.92
N GLY A 412 13.55 -41.03 4.96
CA GLY A 412 13.19 -40.19 6.11
C GLY A 412 12.74 -38.79 5.70
N SER A 413 11.43 -38.53 5.71
CA SER A 413 10.89 -37.19 5.57
C SER A 413 10.87 -36.48 6.93
N LYS A 414 11.60 -35.37 7.03
CA LYS A 414 11.24 -34.30 7.97
C LYS A 414 10.60 -33.18 7.15
N LEU A 415 9.30 -32.97 7.35
CA LEU A 415 8.61 -31.79 6.85
C LEU A 415 9.18 -30.54 7.55
N LEU A 416 9.63 -29.58 6.76
CA LEU A 416 9.97 -28.24 7.24
C LEU A 416 8.85 -27.30 6.76
N ASP A 417 7.79 -27.18 7.56
CA ASP A 417 6.71 -26.22 7.30
C ASP A 417 7.28 -24.79 7.42
N LEU A 418 7.40 -24.11 6.28
CA LEU A 418 7.74 -22.69 6.20
C LEU A 418 6.54 -21.92 5.65
N GLU A 419 5.78 -21.28 6.54
CA GLU A 419 4.73 -20.34 6.15
C GLU A 419 5.37 -19.02 5.64
N VAL A 420 5.75 -19.01 4.37
CA VAL A 420 6.17 -17.78 3.68
C VAL A 420 4.92 -16.98 3.32
N GLN A 421 4.53 -16.07 4.22
CA GLN A 421 3.30 -15.27 4.11
C GLN A 421 3.48 -14.12 3.10
N GLY A 422 3.60 -14.47 1.82
CA GLY A 422 3.83 -13.57 0.69
C GLY A 422 2.69 -12.61 0.40
N MET A 423 2.97 -11.61 -0.45
CA MET A 423 2.01 -10.58 -0.84
C MET A 423 0.87 -11.16 -1.70
N HIS A 424 -0.29 -11.38 -1.06
CA HIS A 424 -1.56 -11.60 -1.76
C HIS A 424 -1.99 -10.31 -2.43
N PHE A 425 -1.70 -10.20 -3.73
CA PHE A 425 -1.93 -9.00 -4.53
C PHE A 425 -3.42 -8.84 -4.87
N ASN A 426 -4.25 -8.58 -3.84
CA ASN A 426 -5.67 -8.28 -3.98
C ASN A 426 -5.82 -6.85 -4.51
N ARG A 427 -5.59 -6.68 -5.81
CA ARG A 427 -5.83 -5.42 -6.52
C ARG A 427 -7.34 -5.21 -6.64
N LEU A 428 -7.89 -4.45 -5.71
CA LEU A 428 -9.29 -4.06 -5.69
C LEU A 428 -9.58 -3.17 -6.91
N GLN A 429 -10.13 -3.76 -7.97
CA GLN A 429 -10.36 -3.03 -9.22
C GLN A 429 -11.30 -1.84 -9.00
N LYS A 430 -10.83 -0.64 -9.35
CA LYS A 430 -11.71 0.50 -9.64
C LYS A 430 -12.45 0.17 -10.93
N ASN A 431 -13.76 -0.04 -10.84
CA ASN A 431 -14.62 -0.04 -12.03
C ASN A 431 -14.67 1.40 -12.57
N LYS A 432 -13.76 1.74 -13.50
CA LYS A 432 -13.88 2.98 -14.27
C LYS A 432 -15.23 2.97 -14.99
N ARG A 433 -15.94 4.10 -14.98
CA ARG A 433 -17.14 4.24 -15.80
C ARG A 433 -16.70 4.39 -17.27
N PRO A 434 -17.39 3.83 -18.26
CA PRO A 434 -17.02 3.97 -19.68
C PRO A 434 -16.80 5.43 -20.11
N ARG A 435 -17.60 6.35 -19.53
CA ARG A 435 -17.51 7.80 -19.76
C ARG A 435 -16.23 8.45 -19.22
N GLU A 436 -15.63 7.90 -18.16
CA GLU A 436 -14.35 8.38 -17.62
C GLU A 436 -13.19 7.93 -18.52
N GLU A 437 -13.29 6.74 -19.12
CA GLU A 437 -12.32 6.26 -20.12
C GLU A 437 -12.41 7.08 -21.42
N GLU A 438 -13.62 7.43 -21.87
CA GLU A 438 -13.82 8.32 -23.03
C GLU A 438 -13.21 9.71 -22.81
N GLU A 439 -13.46 10.35 -21.65
CA GLU A 439 -12.86 11.66 -21.32
C GLU A 439 -11.33 11.60 -21.14
N GLU A 440 -10.78 10.49 -20.64
CA GLU A 440 -9.34 10.31 -20.48
C GLU A 440 -8.66 10.11 -21.84
N VAL A 441 -9.28 9.35 -22.75
CA VAL A 441 -8.83 9.20 -24.14
C VAL A 441 -8.87 10.53 -24.89
N GLU A 442 -9.94 11.31 -24.76
CA GLU A 442 -10.06 12.62 -25.42
C GLU A 442 -8.95 13.59 -24.95
N LYS A 443 -8.68 13.66 -23.64
CA LYS A 443 -7.59 14.45 -23.04
C LYS A 443 -6.19 13.98 -23.49
N ILE A 444 -6.01 12.71 -23.81
CA ILE A 444 -4.76 12.18 -24.38
C ILE A 444 -4.60 12.64 -25.84
N VAL A 445 -5.65 12.53 -26.66
CA VAL A 445 -5.65 12.95 -28.06
C VAL A 445 -5.36 14.45 -28.20
N GLU A 446 -5.97 15.31 -27.37
CA GLU A 446 -5.66 16.75 -27.38
C GLU A 446 -4.18 17.04 -27.08
N LYS A 447 -3.60 16.35 -26.09
CA LYS A 447 -2.17 16.50 -25.72
C LYS A 447 -1.22 16.04 -26.82
N GLU A 448 -1.55 15.00 -27.58
CA GLU A 448 -0.73 14.59 -28.73
C GLU A 448 -0.80 15.61 -29.88
N VAL A 449 -2.00 16.13 -30.16
CA VAL A 449 -2.20 17.18 -31.18
C VAL A 449 -1.45 18.47 -30.82
N GLU A 450 -1.37 18.85 -29.54
CA GLU A 450 -0.54 19.98 -29.08
C GLU A 450 0.97 19.72 -29.23
N LYS A 451 1.44 18.51 -28.90
CA LYS A 451 2.85 18.12 -29.09
C LYS A 451 3.24 18.18 -30.56
N GLU A 452 2.40 17.66 -31.46
CA GLU A 452 2.67 17.66 -32.90
C GLU A 452 2.67 19.10 -33.48
N LYS A 453 1.72 19.95 -33.08
CA LYS A 453 1.72 21.40 -33.42
C LYS A 453 3.00 22.08 -32.95
N THR A 454 3.50 21.75 -31.76
CA THR A 454 4.72 22.32 -31.17
C THR A 454 5.98 21.87 -31.92
N PHE A 455 6.10 20.57 -32.20
CA PHE A 455 7.17 20.00 -33.01
C PHE A 455 7.19 20.60 -34.43
N GLY A 456 6.01 20.77 -35.06
CA GLY A 456 5.86 21.42 -36.36
C GLY A 456 6.22 22.91 -36.39
N ARG A 457 6.17 23.63 -35.26
CA ARG A 457 6.73 24.99 -35.13
C ARG A 457 8.25 24.96 -35.01
N MET A 458 8.80 24.02 -34.22
CA MET A 458 10.24 23.86 -34.04
C MET A 458 10.94 23.51 -35.37
N MET A 459 10.42 22.53 -36.11
CA MET A 459 10.95 22.13 -37.43
C MET A 459 10.92 23.27 -38.46
N ARG A 460 9.91 24.15 -38.42
CA ARG A 460 9.88 25.37 -39.27
C ARG A 460 10.98 26.37 -38.90
N LYS A 461 11.23 26.60 -37.61
CA LYS A 461 12.34 27.46 -37.15
C LYS A 461 13.71 26.91 -37.58
N VAL A 462 13.93 25.60 -37.45
CA VAL A 462 15.19 24.94 -37.87
C VAL A 462 15.40 25.07 -39.38
N LYS A 463 14.38 24.78 -40.21
CA LYS A 463 14.46 24.95 -41.68
C LYS A 463 14.68 26.41 -42.11
N GLY A 464 14.17 27.38 -41.35
CA GLY A 464 14.45 28.80 -41.55
C GLY A 464 15.94 29.13 -41.38
N LYS A 465 16.51 28.78 -40.21
CA LYS A 465 17.93 29.04 -39.90
C LYS A 465 18.89 28.31 -40.85
N ALA A 466 18.56 27.10 -41.29
CA ALA A 466 19.36 26.38 -42.28
C ALA A 466 19.50 27.16 -43.61
N LYS A 467 18.40 27.76 -44.10
CA LYS A 467 18.42 28.59 -45.31
C LYS A 467 19.20 29.90 -45.15
N GLU A 468 19.13 30.54 -43.99
CA GLU A 468 19.96 31.72 -43.68
C GLU A 468 21.45 31.35 -43.69
N TYR A 469 21.81 30.19 -43.14
CA TYR A 469 23.20 29.70 -43.11
C TYR A 469 23.72 29.44 -44.53
N GLU A 470 22.97 28.73 -45.38
CA GLU A 470 23.33 28.54 -46.79
C GLU A 470 23.48 29.88 -47.56
N GLY A 471 22.60 30.85 -47.29
CA GLY A 471 22.67 32.18 -47.89
C GLY A 471 23.95 32.94 -47.52
N ASN A 472 24.35 32.85 -46.26
CA ASN A 472 25.57 33.49 -45.75
C ASN A 472 26.85 32.79 -46.24
N VAL A 473 26.87 31.46 -46.36
CA VAL A 473 27.98 30.71 -46.97
C VAL A 473 28.15 31.09 -48.45
N LYS A 474 27.05 31.17 -49.20
CA LYS A 474 27.07 31.60 -50.62
C LYS A 474 27.51 33.06 -50.82
N LYS A 475 27.29 33.94 -49.84
CA LYS A 475 27.86 35.31 -49.85
C LYS A 475 29.36 35.31 -49.57
N LYS A 476 29.82 34.55 -48.57
CA LYS A 476 31.26 34.44 -48.22
C LYS A 476 32.14 33.81 -49.32
N MET A 477 31.55 33.09 -50.27
CA MET A 477 32.26 32.53 -51.44
C MET A 477 32.29 33.46 -52.68
N LYS A 478 31.74 34.69 -52.58
CA LYS A 478 31.71 35.69 -53.66
C LYS A 478 32.51 36.96 -53.35
N THR A 479 33.28 36.93 -52.27
CA THR A 479 34.27 37.94 -51.83
C THR A 479 35.58 37.21 -51.59
#